data_AF-A0A330GFS5-F1
#
_entry.id   AF-A0A330GFS5-F1
#
_cell.length_a   1.000
_cell.length_b   1.000
_cell.length_c   1.000
_cell.angle_alpha   90.00
_cell.angle_beta   90.00
_cell.angle_gamma   90.00
#
_symmetry.space_group_name_H-M   'P 1'
#
loop_
_entity.id
_entity.type
_entity.pdbx_description
1 polymer ?
#
loop_
_entity_poly.entity_id
_entity_poly.type
_entity_poly.pdbx_seq_one_letter_code
_entity_poly.pdbx_strand_id
1 'polypeptide(L)'
;MKWTGFIIFILIALVYIWNGKELYTLKEWRDFRIKLISVLVGALALTVILVGVSKLTPLLDRESARAIALILPASLMAMLLSKFFVAMLNAIFESIMRFHKRCNTKEMYLKLSTLSARYGAKLNLVAKCLASLGCILMLYGIWFGSTG
;
A
#
# COMPACT_ATOMS: atom_id res chain seq x y z
N MET A 1 15.79 -10.88 -14.56
CA MET A 1 15.47 -9.46 -14.28
C MET A 1 14.04 -9.30 -13.76
N LYS A 2 12.99 -9.52 -14.58
CA LYS A 2 11.58 -9.28 -14.18
C LYS A 2 11.09 -10.12 -13.00
N TRP A 3 11.30 -11.44 -13.05
CA TRP A 3 10.98 -12.35 -11.93
C TRP A 3 11.69 -11.97 -10.63
N THR A 4 12.98 -11.64 -10.73
CA THR A 4 13.78 -11.22 -9.57
C THR A 4 13.21 -9.96 -8.94
N GLY A 5 12.92 -8.93 -9.74
CA GLY A 5 12.31 -7.68 -9.26
C GLY A 5 10.93 -7.91 -8.65
N PHE A 6 10.09 -8.70 -9.32
CA PHE A 6 8.77 -9.10 -8.81
C PHE A 6 8.85 -9.77 -7.44
N ILE A 7 9.72 -10.78 -7.28
CA ILE A 7 9.89 -11.50 -6.00
C ILE A 7 10.39 -10.55 -4.90
N ILE A 8 11.38 -9.70 -5.21
CA ILE A 8 11.89 -8.71 -4.26
C ILE A 8 10.76 -7.77 -3.79
N PHE A 9 9.96 -7.24 -4.73
CA PHE A 9 8.86 -6.36 -4.38
C PHE A 9 7.76 -7.07 -3.59
N ILE A 10 7.47 -8.36 -3.85
CA ILE A 10 6.56 -9.14 -3.00
C ILE A 10 7.08 -9.22 -1.57
N LEU A 11 8.35 -9.57 -1.37
CA LEU A 11 8.92 -9.70 -0.03
C LEU A 11 8.84 -8.38 0.75
N ILE A 12 9.23 -7.27 0.10
CA ILE A 12 9.14 -5.94 0.71
C ILE A 12 7.67 -5.56 0.99
N ALA A 13 6.76 -5.84 0.05
CA ALA A 13 5.33 -5.56 0.22
C ALA A 13 4.74 -6.31 1.42
N LEU A 14 5.03 -7.60 1.55
CA LEU A 14 4.57 -8.41 2.67
C LEU A 14 5.11 -7.87 4.00
N VAL A 15 6.41 -7.61 4.09
CA VAL A 15 6.99 -7.02 5.31
C VAL A 15 6.33 -5.68 5.63
N TYR A 16 6.10 -4.82 4.64
CA TYR A 16 5.50 -3.51 4.83
C TYR A 16 4.03 -3.57 5.27
N ILE A 17 3.21 -4.43 4.63
CA ILE A 17 1.78 -4.60 4.97
C ILE A 17 1.62 -5.17 6.37
N TRP A 18 2.42 -6.18 6.71
CA TRP A 18 2.29 -6.91 7.97
C TRP A 18 2.88 -6.16 9.16
N ASN A 19 3.89 -5.32 8.95
CA ASN A 19 4.59 -4.60 10.02
C ASN A 19 4.06 -3.16 10.24
N GLY A 20 4.24 -2.65 11.45
CA GLY A 20 3.81 -1.31 11.86
C GLY A 20 2.34 -1.23 12.27
N LYS A 21 1.96 -0.08 12.83
CA LYS A 21 0.62 0.15 13.38
C LYS A 21 -0.46 0.13 12.29
N GLU A 22 -1.66 -0.28 12.67
CA GLU A 22 -2.84 -0.28 11.81
C GLU A 22 -3.77 0.91 12.10
N LEU A 23 -3.76 1.42 13.34
CA LEU A 23 -4.46 2.63 13.72
C LEU A 23 -3.48 3.79 13.69
N TYR A 24 -3.68 4.70 12.74
CA TYR A 24 -2.84 5.87 12.56
C TYR A 24 -3.34 7.05 13.37
N THR A 25 -2.42 7.66 14.10
CA THR A 25 -2.55 9.02 14.65
C THR A 25 -2.58 10.06 13.52
N LEU A 26 -2.97 11.30 13.84
CA LEU A 26 -3.01 12.39 12.86
C LEU A 26 -1.64 12.66 12.21
N LYS A 27 -0.55 12.50 12.99
CA LYS A 27 0.83 12.60 12.50
C LYS A 27 1.15 11.48 11.52
N GLU A 28 0.84 10.23 11.87
CA GLU A 28 1.09 9.08 10.98
C GLU A 28 0.28 9.17 9.67
N TRP A 29 -0.96 9.67 9.73
CA TRP A 29 -1.76 9.97 8.53
C TRP A 29 -1.12 11.05 7.64
N ARG A 30 -0.57 12.10 8.23
CA ARG A 30 0.17 13.13 7.50
C ARG A 30 1.43 12.54 6.86
N ASP A 31 2.22 11.80 7.63
CA ASP A 31 3.46 11.19 7.16
C ASP A 31 3.18 10.18 6.04
N PHE A 32 2.07 9.43 6.13
CA PHE A 32 1.61 8.54 5.07
C PHE A 32 1.23 9.29 3.79
N ARG A 33 0.51 10.41 3.88
CA ARG A 33 0.20 11.26 2.73
C ARG A 33 1.46 11.84 2.08
N ILE A 34 2.44 12.23 2.88
CA ILE A 34 3.74 12.71 2.36
C ILE A 34 4.44 11.58 1.57
N LYS A 35 4.43 10.33 2.07
CA LYS A 35 4.98 9.19 1.32
C LYS A 35 4.30 8.99 -0.03
N LEU A 36 2.96 9.05 -0.09
CA LEU A 36 2.22 8.95 -1.35
C LEU A 36 2.64 10.05 -2.34
N ILE A 37 2.66 11.31 -1.90
CA ILE A 37 3.07 12.45 -2.74
C ILE A 37 4.53 12.29 -3.19
N SER A 38 5.41 11.85 -2.30
CA SER A 38 6.82 11.62 -2.60
C SER A 38 7.02 10.57 -3.70
N VAL A 39 6.21 9.51 -3.74
CA VAL A 39 6.30 8.51 -4.82
C VAL A 39 5.86 9.11 -6.15
N LEU A 40 4.81 9.95 -6.18
CA LEU A 40 4.36 10.61 -7.40
C LEU A 40 5.39 11.61 -7.93
N VAL A 41 5.92 12.49 -7.06
CA VAL A 41 6.98 13.44 -7.44
C VAL A 41 8.25 12.71 -7.84
N GLY A 42 8.61 11.65 -7.10
CA GLY A 42 9.73 10.78 -7.41
C GLY A 42 9.60 10.09 -8.76
N ALA A 43 8.40 9.66 -9.17
CA ALA A 43 8.15 9.07 -10.47
C ALA A 43 8.45 10.04 -11.63
N LEU A 44 8.03 11.30 -11.49
CA LEU A 44 8.31 12.35 -12.47
C LEU A 44 9.81 12.61 -12.58
N ALA A 45 10.48 12.80 -11.44
CA ALA A 45 11.93 13.01 -11.39
C ALA A 45 12.70 11.82 -12.00
N LEU A 46 12.32 10.59 -11.62
CA LEU A 46 12.93 9.36 -12.13
C LEU A 46 12.78 9.24 -13.64
N THR A 47 11.62 9.60 -14.19
CA THR A 47 11.38 9.60 -15.65
C THR A 47 12.31 10.60 -16.34
N VAL A 48 12.44 11.83 -15.83
CA VAL A 48 13.32 12.85 -16.40
C VAL A 48 14.77 12.38 -16.38
N ILE A 49 15.22 11.81 -15.26
CA ILE A 49 16.60 11.31 -15.11
C ILE A 49 16.86 10.16 -16.09
N LEU A 50 16.02 9.12 -16.09
CA LEU A 50 16.26 7.92 -16.92
C LEU A 50 16.16 8.22 -18.41
N VAL A 51 15.14 8.97 -18.84
CA VAL A 51 14.98 9.35 -20.26
C VAL A 51 16.00 10.40 -20.69
N GLY A 52 16.50 11.24 -19.76
CA GLY A 52 17.61 12.15 -20.00
C GLY A 52 18.91 11.38 -20.22
N VAL A 53 19.25 10.45 -19.32
CA VAL A 53 20.45 9.61 -19.40
C VAL A 53 20.45 8.72 -20.65
N SER A 54 19.29 8.19 -21.06
CA SER A 54 19.19 7.37 -22.27
C SER A 54 19.50 8.14 -23.56
N LYS A 55 19.50 9.47 -23.54
CA LYS A 55 19.93 10.30 -24.69
C LYS A 55 21.42 10.57 -24.69
N LEU A 56 22.06 10.52 -23.53
CA LEU A 56 23.47 10.88 -23.33
C LEU A 56 24.39 9.67 -23.38
N THR A 57 23.89 8.46 -23.15
CA THR A 57 24.69 7.24 -23.07
C THR A 57 24.06 6.11 -23.90
N PRO A 58 24.87 5.25 -24.55
CA PRO A 58 24.37 4.05 -25.22
C PRO A 58 24.08 2.90 -24.24
N LEU A 59 24.33 3.08 -22.94
CA LEU A 59 24.20 2.03 -21.91
C LEU A 59 22.73 1.69 -21.59
N LEU A 60 21.81 2.61 -21.87
CA LEU A 60 20.39 2.44 -21.57
C LEU A 60 19.55 2.97 -22.72
N ASP A 61 18.82 2.07 -23.38
CA ASP A 61 17.87 2.48 -24.41
C ASP A 61 16.64 3.17 -23.79
N ARG A 62 15.95 3.95 -24.63
CA ARG A 62 14.81 4.77 -24.20
C ARG A 62 13.60 3.94 -23.77
N GLU A 63 13.42 2.74 -24.30
CA GLU A 63 12.29 1.87 -23.95
C GLU A 63 12.51 1.25 -22.57
N SER A 64 13.70 0.72 -22.31
CA SER A 64 14.12 0.23 -21.00
C SER A 64 14.05 1.32 -19.92
N ALA A 65 14.51 2.53 -20.23
CA ALA A 65 14.42 3.69 -19.34
C ALA A 65 12.96 4.00 -18.94
N ARG A 66 12.04 4.00 -19.91
CA ARG A 66 10.60 4.24 -19.68
C ARG A 66 9.95 3.10 -18.89
N ALA A 67 10.29 1.85 -19.22
CA ALA A 67 9.76 0.69 -18.52
C ALA A 67 10.14 0.73 -17.03
N ILE A 68 11.42 1.02 -16.71
CA ILE A 68 11.87 1.15 -15.32
C ILE A 68 11.21 2.33 -14.61
N ALA A 69 11.09 3.48 -15.29
CA ALA A 69 10.45 4.68 -14.75
C ALA A 69 8.95 4.47 -14.42
N LEU A 70 8.31 3.48 -15.04
CA LEU A 70 6.91 3.14 -14.79
C LEU A 70 6.76 2.01 -13.76
N ILE A 71 7.52 0.93 -13.90
CA ILE A 71 7.43 -0.27 -13.04
C ILE A 71 7.77 0.05 -11.59
N LEU A 72 8.83 0.82 -11.33
CA LEU A 72 9.28 1.10 -9.96
C LEU A 72 8.27 1.94 -9.17
N PRO A 73 7.81 3.11 -9.65
CA PRO A 73 6.84 3.90 -8.90
C PRO A 73 5.48 3.21 -8.79
N ALA A 74 5.04 2.51 -9.84
CA ALA A 74 3.79 1.75 -9.79
C ALA A 74 3.84 0.66 -8.70
N SER A 75 4.97 -0.04 -8.57
CA SER A 75 5.15 -1.06 -7.54
C SER A 75 5.13 -0.46 -6.13
N LEU A 76 5.81 0.68 -5.92
CA LEU A 76 5.78 1.42 -4.64
C LEU A 76 4.37 1.92 -4.31
N MET A 77 3.64 2.43 -5.31
CA MET A 77 2.25 2.86 -5.13
C MET A 77 1.33 1.70 -4.75
N ALA A 78 1.46 0.55 -5.41
CA ALA A 78 0.68 -0.65 -5.08
C ALA A 78 0.90 -1.06 -3.61
N MET A 79 2.14 -1.03 -3.13
CA MET A 79 2.46 -1.32 -1.73
C MET A 79 1.86 -0.31 -0.76
N LEU A 80 1.98 0.99 -1.07
CA LEU A 80 1.39 2.05 -0.25
C LEU A 80 -0.13 1.91 -0.18
N LEU A 81 -0.80 1.72 -1.32
CA LEU A 81 -2.26 1.57 -1.39
C LEU A 81 -2.75 0.33 -0.62
N SER A 82 -2.05 -0.81 -0.71
CA SER A 82 -2.38 -1.98 0.09
C SER A 82 -2.23 -1.72 1.60
N LYS A 83 -1.21 -0.98 2.03
CA LYS A 83 -1.07 -0.58 3.45
C LYS A 83 -2.17 0.40 3.86
N PHE A 84 -2.48 1.37 3.00
CA PHE A 84 -3.56 2.33 3.21
C PHE A 84 -4.89 1.62 3.42
N PHE A 85 -5.20 0.63 2.60
CA PHE A 85 -6.43 -0.15 2.72
C PHE A 85 -6.60 -0.77 4.10
N VAL A 86 -5.56 -1.44 4.63
CA VAL A 86 -5.59 -2.01 5.98
C VAL A 86 -5.78 -0.93 7.05
N ALA A 87 -5.02 0.17 6.98
CA ALA A 87 -5.11 1.24 7.95
C ALA A 87 -6.49 1.92 7.94
N MET A 88 -7.04 2.13 6.74
CA MET A 88 -8.34 2.78 6.56
C MET A 88 -9.49 1.91 7.08
N LEU A 89 -9.47 0.60 6.84
CA LEU A 89 -10.47 -0.32 7.39
C LEU A 89 -10.48 -0.28 8.93
N ASN A 90 -9.30 -0.30 9.55
CA ASN A 90 -9.19 -0.18 11.01
C ASN A 90 -9.69 1.18 11.52
N ALA A 91 -9.37 2.28 10.83
CA ALA A 91 -9.84 3.61 11.20
C ALA A 91 -11.37 3.77 11.06
N ILE A 92 -11.97 3.20 10.00
CA ILE A 92 -13.43 3.18 9.81
C ILE A 92 -14.08 2.38 10.95
N PHE A 93 -13.55 1.20 11.25
CA PHE A 93 -14.06 0.37 12.34
C PHE A 93 -13.98 1.09 13.69
N GLU A 94 -12.87 1.75 14.00
CA GLU A 94 -12.72 2.55 15.21
C GLU A 94 -13.72 3.72 15.27
N SER A 95 -13.95 4.39 14.14
CA SER A 95 -14.95 5.46 14.03
C SER A 95 -16.37 4.95 14.33
N ILE A 96 -16.74 3.79 13.77
CA ILE A 96 -18.02 3.13 14.05
C ILE A 96 -18.14 2.80 15.54
N MET A 97 -17.10 2.22 16.15
CA MET A 97 -17.11 1.91 17.58
C MET A 97 -17.25 3.17 18.45
N ARG A 98 -16.58 4.26 18.09
CA ARG A 98 -16.71 5.56 18.78
C ARG A 98 -18.11 6.16 18.64
N PHE A 99 -18.74 6.01 17.48
CA PHE A 99 -20.12 6.44 17.26
C PHE A 99 -21.10 5.64 18.14
N HIS A 100 -21.01 4.31 18.12
CA HIS A 100 -21.86 3.45 18.96
C HIS A 100 -21.68 3.71 20.46
N LYS A 101 -20.46 4.06 20.90
CA LYS A 101 -20.21 4.43 22.30
C LYS A 101 -20.97 5.69 22.72
N ARG A 102 -21.16 6.66 21.82
CA ARG A 102 -21.79 7.95 22.11
C ARG A 102 -23.31 7.92 21.95
N CYS A 103 -23.81 7.19 20.95
CA CYS A 103 -25.20 7.30 20.51
C CYS A 103 -26.10 6.13 20.95
N ASN A 104 -25.53 5.06 21.52
CA ASN A 104 -26.27 3.84 21.80
C ASN A 104 -26.39 3.56 23.31
N THR A 105 -27.33 2.71 23.70
CA THR A 105 -27.48 2.32 25.11
C THR A 105 -26.23 1.55 25.58
N LYS A 106 -25.89 1.69 26.87
CA LYS A 106 -24.70 1.06 27.46
C LYS A 106 -24.67 -0.46 27.23
N GLU A 107 -25.83 -1.12 27.30
CA GLU A 107 -25.95 -2.55 27.09
C GLU A 107 -25.68 -2.96 25.63
N MET A 108 -26.23 -2.22 24.64
CA MET A 108 -25.96 -2.49 23.23
C MET A 108 -24.51 -2.24 22.85
N TYR A 109 -23.92 -1.15 23.35
CA TYR A 109 -22.50 -0.88 23.14
C TYR A 109 -21.61 -1.99 23.73
N LEU A 110 -21.93 -2.49 24.93
CA LEU A 110 -21.20 -3.59 25.55
C LEU A 110 -21.25 -4.87 24.70
N LYS A 111 -22.42 -5.23 24.17
CA LYS A 111 -22.57 -6.40 23.26
C LYS A 111 -21.73 -6.24 21.99
N LEU A 112 -21.69 -5.05 21.41
CA LEU A 112 -20.85 -4.79 20.23
C LEU A 112 -19.36 -4.80 20.57
N SER A 113 -18.98 -4.21 21.70
CA SER A 113 -17.59 -4.16 22.18
C SER A 113 -17.03 -5.54 22.48
N THR A 114 -17.82 -6.45 23.05
CA THR A 114 -17.39 -7.83 23.31
C THR A 114 -17.19 -8.60 21.99
N LEU A 115 -18.05 -8.36 21.01
CA LEU A 115 -17.92 -8.94 19.67
C LEU A 115 -16.67 -8.39 18.95
N SER A 116 -16.44 -7.07 19.02
CA SER A 116 -15.21 -6.43 18.56
C SER A 116 -13.96 -7.00 19.22
N ALA A 117 -13.98 -7.23 20.54
CA ALA A 117 -12.84 -7.82 21.25
C ALA A 117 -12.56 -9.26 20.79
N ARG A 118 -13.62 -10.04 20.48
CA ARG A 118 -13.50 -11.43 20.04
C ARG A 118 -13.03 -11.58 18.59
N TYR A 119 -13.50 -10.71 17.70
CA TYR A 119 -13.28 -10.85 16.24
C TYR A 119 -12.37 -9.80 15.64
N GLY A 120 -12.09 -8.68 16.30
CA GLY A 120 -11.31 -7.56 15.75
C GLY A 120 -9.93 -7.99 15.24
N ALA A 121 -9.19 -8.77 16.02
CA ALA A 121 -7.89 -9.31 15.59
C ALA A 121 -8.02 -10.24 14.37
N LYS A 122 -9.07 -11.07 14.32
CA LYS A 122 -9.33 -11.99 13.21
C LYS A 122 -9.68 -11.22 11.93
N LEU A 123 -10.52 -10.19 12.04
CA LEU A 123 -10.90 -9.34 10.91
C LEU A 123 -9.71 -8.53 10.40
N ASN A 124 -8.84 -8.03 11.28
CA ASN A 124 -7.61 -7.36 10.87
C ASN A 124 -6.66 -8.32 10.13
N LEU A 125 -6.55 -9.57 10.58
CA LEU A 125 -5.79 -10.59 9.88
C LEU A 125 -6.35 -10.87 8.48
N VAL A 126 -7.67 -11.01 8.35
CA VAL A 126 -8.35 -11.14 7.04
C VAL A 126 -8.06 -9.94 6.14
N ALA A 127 -8.13 -8.72 6.67
CA ALA A 127 -7.81 -7.50 5.93
C ALA A 127 -6.36 -7.49 5.42
N LYS A 128 -5.39 -7.91 6.24
CA LYS A 128 -3.99 -8.04 5.83
C LYS A 128 -3.79 -9.10 4.76
N CYS A 129 -4.46 -10.24 4.85
CA CYS A 129 -4.42 -11.29 3.83
C CYS A 129 -4.98 -10.78 2.49
N LEU A 130 -6.14 -10.11 2.51
CA LEU A 130 -6.73 -9.50 1.31
C LEU A 130 -5.83 -8.43 0.71
N ALA A 131 -5.27 -7.54 1.54
CA ALA A 131 -4.34 -6.51 1.09
C ALA A 131 -3.06 -7.09 0.48
N SER A 132 -2.55 -8.19 1.04
CA SER A 132 -1.37 -8.91 0.55
C SER A 132 -1.67 -9.57 -0.80
N LEU A 133 -2.78 -10.31 -0.90
CA LEU A 133 -3.21 -10.94 -2.14
C LEU A 133 -3.42 -9.90 -3.25
N GLY A 134 -4.15 -8.82 -2.95
CA GLY A 134 -4.36 -7.72 -3.88
C GLY A 134 -3.05 -7.06 -4.31
N CYS A 135 -2.10 -6.86 -3.38
CA CYS A 135 -0.77 -6.33 -3.70
C CYS A 135 0.00 -7.25 -4.65
N ILE A 136 0.02 -8.56 -4.38
CA ILE A 136 0.69 -9.55 -5.22
C ILE A 136 0.10 -9.56 -6.63
N LEU A 137 -1.22 -9.50 -6.78
CA LEU A 137 -1.89 -9.43 -8.08
C LEU A 137 -1.58 -8.13 -8.83
N MET A 138 -1.58 -6.98 -8.15
CA MET A 138 -1.17 -5.70 -8.75
C MET A 138 0.29 -5.74 -9.20
N LEU A 139 1.20 -6.22 -8.35
CA LEU A 139 2.61 -6.36 -8.70
C LEU A 139 2.79 -7.32 -9.88
N TYR A 140 2.03 -8.42 -9.95
CA TYR A 140 2.07 -9.32 -11.09
C TYR A 140 1.69 -8.60 -12.38
N GLY A 141 0.57 -7.85 -12.37
CA GLY A 141 0.16 -7.03 -13.50
C GLY A 141 1.17 -5.94 -13.87
N ILE A 142 1.83 -5.30 -12.90
CA ILE A 142 2.85 -4.27 -13.17
C ILE A 142 4.09 -4.88 -13.83
N TRP A 143 4.57 -6.02 -13.33
CA TRP A 143 5.82 -6.64 -13.79
C TRP A 143 5.66 -7.46 -15.07
N PHE A 144 4.48 -8.04 -15.32
CA PHE A 144 4.22 -8.93 -16.45
C PHE A 144 3.12 -8.46 -17.40
N GLY A 145 2.33 -7.45 -17.04
CA GLY A 145 1.26 -6.90 -17.90
C GLY A 145 1.74 -5.86 -18.90
N SER A 146 2.93 -5.27 -18.75
CA SER A 146 3.46 -4.26 -19.68
C SER A 146 4.10 -4.84 -20.97
N THR A 147 3.87 -6.14 -21.27
CA THR A 147 4.45 -6.85 -22.42
C THR A 147 3.43 -7.31 -23.46
N GLY A 148 2.23 -6.72 -23.45
CA GLY A 148 1.24 -6.87 -24.52
C GLY A 148 1.35 -5.76 -25.55
#